data_AF-K0T0E2-F1
#
_entry.id   AF-K0T0E2-F1
#
_cell.length_a   1.000
_cell.length_b   1.000
_cell.length_c   1.000
_cell.angle_alpha   90.00
_cell.angle_beta   90.00
_cell.angle_gamma   90.00
#
_symmetry.space_group_name_H-M   'P 1'
#
loop_
_entity.id
_entity.type
_entity.pdbx_description
1 polymer ?
#
loop_
_entity_poly.entity_id
_entity_poly.type
_entity_poly.pdbx_seq_one_letter_code
_entity_poly.pdbx_strand_id
1 'polypeptide(L)'
;MDVGSSLAQAVTSQRTLDEMDSARADIESRLLLYLSHFDGRRKEFAGSSLRTHFEDLFSDDMVHLHDGRPMDKDQFRRLIRRFAEAGVVATLEDIDFYGGDELEFTVHWATDDTSAVMHVSASVEDGRIVRVVPSQETRGAFAAFGYSGEELGTQGQVDKKEEQACLILIATFACSDMAWMRDRLEPEMTFQLTCKIESKIAELQARMETMRVNRELEMDELKAQCRHEADELRRE
;
A
#
# COMPACT_ATOMS: atom_id res chain seq x y z
N MET A 1 19.23 -7.65 57.85
CA MET A 1 18.03 -7.74 56.99
C MET A 1 18.05 -6.49 56.13
N ASP A 2 18.36 -6.66 54.85
CA ASP A 2 18.67 -5.59 53.91
C ASP A 2 17.38 -5.17 53.18
N VAL A 3 16.65 -4.22 53.77
CA VAL A 3 15.35 -3.75 53.28
C VAL A 3 15.51 -2.61 52.27
N GLY A 4 16.70 -2.00 52.19
CA GLY A 4 16.97 -0.85 51.32
C GLY A 4 17.17 -1.22 49.84
N SER A 5 17.69 -2.41 49.56
CA SER A 5 17.96 -2.86 48.18
C SER A 5 16.68 -3.13 47.37
N SER A 6 15.61 -3.61 48.03
CA SER A 6 14.34 -3.96 47.37
C SER A 6 13.53 -2.76 46.90
N LEU A 7 13.62 -1.61 47.59
CA LEU A 7 12.87 -0.41 47.24
C LEU A 7 13.50 0.34 46.06
N ALA A 8 14.82 0.38 45.97
CA ALA A 8 15.53 0.99 44.86
C ALA A 8 15.31 0.22 43.53
N GLN A 9 15.27 -1.12 43.59
CA GLN A 9 14.92 -1.94 42.43
C GLN A 9 13.47 -1.74 41.97
N ALA A 10 12.51 -1.68 42.90
CA ALA A 10 11.10 -1.46 42.57
C ALA A 10 10.86 -0.09 41.89
N VAL A 11 11.49 0.98 42.40
CA VAL A 11 11.35 2.34 41.83
C VAL A 11 12.01 2.45 40.44
N THR A 12 13.16 1.80 40.24
CA THR A 12 13.84 1.80 38.93
C THR A 12 13.06 0.96 37.91
N SER A 13 12.45 -0.15 38.35
CA SER A 13 11.63 -1.00 37.50
C SER A 13 10.30 -0.34 37.09
N GLN A 14 9.76 0.55 37.91
CA GLN A 14 8.51 1.24 37.59
C GLN A 14 8.73 2.44 36.64
N ARG A 15 9.82 3.19 36.84
CA ARG A 15 10.19 4.29 35.94
C ARG A 15 10.49 3.82 34.51
N THR A 16 11.12 2.65 34.39
CA THR A 16 11.40 2.04 33.08
C THR A 16 10.13 1.60 32.36
N LEU A 17 9.12 1.11 33.09
CA LEU A 17 7.81 0.77 32.51
C LEU A 17 7.07 2.03 32.02
N ASP A 18 7.01 3.09 32.82
CA ASP A 18 6.34 4.34 32.44
C ASP A 18 7.01 5.00 31.21
N GLU A 19 8.34 4.94 31.10
CA GLU A 19 9.09 5.45 29.94
C GLU A 19 8.81 4.62 28.67
N MET A 20 8.71 3.30 28.79
CA MET A 20 8.35 2.41 27.68
C MET A 20 6.92 2.64 27.18
N ASP A 21 5.95 2.76 28.10
CA ASP A 21 4.55 3.00 27.73
C ASP A 21 4.39 4.37 27.05
N SER A 22 5.13 5.39 27.50
CA SER A 22 5.16 6.69 26.83
C SER A 22 5.76 6.62 25.42
N ALA A 23 6.84 5.84 25.22
CA ALA A 23 7.45 5.68 23.90
C ALA A 23 6.53 4.95 22.92
N ARG A 24 5.82 3.93 23.40
CA ARG A 24 4.82 3.17 22.61
C ARG A 24 3.66 4.05 22.17
N ALA A 25 3.07 4.80 23.10
CA ALA A 25 2.00 5.74 22.79
C ALA A 25 2.42 6.82 21.78
N ASP A 26 3.68 7.26 21.82
CA ASP A 26 4.22 8.22 20.87
C ASP A 26 4.38 7.62 19.45
N ILE A 27 4.88 6.39 19.33
CA ILE A 27 4.94 5.67 18.05
C ILE A 27 3.55 5.44 17.47
N GLU A 28 2.61 4.95 18.27
CA GLU A 28 1.22 4.75 17.85
C GLU A 28 0.60 6.05 17.35
N SER A 29 0.76 7.15 18.10
CA SER A 29 0.23 8.46 17.72
C SER A 29 0.82 8.94 16.39
N ARG A 30 2.13 8.78 16.18
CA ARG A 30 2.78 9.14 14.91
C ARG A 30 2.34 8.26 13.75
N LEU A 31 2.14 6.96 13.98
CA LEU A 31 1.61 6.04 12.96
C LEU A 31 0.18 6.42 12.56
N LEU A 32 -0.69 6.70 13.53
CA LEU A 32 -2.06 7.17 13.28
C LEU A 32 -2.07 8.49 12.51
N LEU A 33 -1.25 9.46 12.91
CA LEU A 33 -1.11 10.72 12.18
C LEU A 33 -0.65 10.50 10.74
N TYR A 34 0.36 9.65 10.52
CA TYR A 34 0.83 9.28 9.20
C TYR A 34 -0.28 8.63 8.35
N LEU A 35 -0.99 7.64 8.90
CA LEU A 35 -2.06 6.92 8.18
C LEU A 35 -3.27 7.81 7.89
N SER A 36 -3.57 8.80 8.74
CA SER A 36 -4.67 9.75 8.52
C SER A 36 -4.52 10.58 7.23
N HIS A 37 -3.33 10.63 6.64
CA HIS A 37 -3.09 11.24 5.34
C HIS A 37 -3.54 10.39 4.15
N PHE A 38 -4.01 9.17 4.35
CA PHE A 38 -4.62 8.35 3.32
C PHE A 38 -6.12 8.32 3.57
N ASP A 39 -6.80 9.38 3.12
CA ASP A 39 -8.23 9.65 3.34
C ASP A 39 -9.06 9.52 2.05
N GLY A 40 -8.48 8.93 1.00
CA GLY A 40 -9.12 8.81 -0.31
C GLY A 40 -8.92 10.01 -1.23
N ARG A 41 -8.42 11.15 -0.72
CA ARG A 41 -8.18 12.34 -1.53
C ARG A 41 -6.80 12.30 -2.15
N ARG A 42 -6.72 12.52 -3.47
CA ARG A 42 -5.44 12.65 -4.19
C ARG A 42 -4.66 13.86 -3.67
N LYS A 43 -3.39 13.68 -3.34
CA LYS A 43 -2.52 14.74 -2.79
C LYS A 43 -1.07 14.60 -3.23
N GLU A 44 -0.40 15.74 -3.37
CA GLU A 44 1.04 15.77 -3.65
C GLU A 44 1.86 15.44 -2.41
N PHE A 45 2.87 14.59 -2.54
CA PHE A 45 3.72 14.19 -1.41
C PHE A 45 4.73 15.27 -1.02
N ALA A 46 5.39 15.92 -1.98
CA ALA A 46 6.59 16.72 -1.72
C ALA A 46 6.37 17.98 -0.85
N GLY A 47 5.15 18.53 -0.85
CA GLY A 47 4.77 19.74 -0.12
C GLY A 47 3.67 19.55 0.94
N SER A 48 3.31 18.30 1.27
CA SER A 48 2.26 18.01 2.25
C SER A 48 2.83 17.67 3.63
N SER A 49 2.00 17.82 4.65
CA SER A 49 2.31 17.35 6.01
C SER A 49 2.56 15.84 6.06
N LEU A 50 2.02 15.05 5.12
CA LEU A 50 2.34 13.64 4.94
C LEU A 50 3.86 13.40 4.88
N ARG A 51 4.61 14.19 4.12
CA ARG A 51 6.07 14.04 4.07
C ARG A 51 6.70 14.25 5.44
N THR A 52 6.31 15.29 6.17
CA THR A 52 6.83 15.54 7.52
C THR A 52 6.55 14.36 8.44
N HIS A 53 5.31 13.86 8.48
CA HIS A 53 4.97 12.71 9.31
C HIS A 53 5.67 11.41 8.88
N PHE A 54 5.92 11.23 7.58
CA PHE A 54 6.72 10.11 7.09
C PHE A 54 8.17 10.20 7.58
N GLU A 55 8.81 11.37 7.46
CA GLU A 55 10.20 11.56 7.89
C GLU A 55 10.36 11.51 9.43
N ASP A 56 9.32 11.88 10.18
CA ASP A 56 9.29 11.80 11.65
C ASP A 56 9.06 10.37 12.17
N LEU A 57 8.33 9.54 11.43
CA LEU A 57 7.98 8.17 11.82
C LEU A 57 9.09 7.16 11.46
N PHE A 58 9.69 7.30 10.29
CA PHE A 58 10.64 6.33 9.76
C PHE A 58 12.10 6.81 9.87
N SER A 59 12.97 5.95 10.36
CA SER A 59 14.42 6.22 10.43
C SER A 59 15.02 6.39 9.04
N ASP A 60 16.12 7.15 8.93
CA ASP A 60 16.84 7.34 7.67
C ASP A 60 17.45 6.03 7.15
N ASP A 61 17.81 5.12 8.07
CA ASP A 61 18.34 3.80 7.76
C ASP A 61 17.24 2.74 7.63
N MET A 62 15.96 3.14 7.45
CA MET A 62 14.87 2.17 7.42
C MET A 62 15.04 1.16 6.27
N VAL A 63 14.64 -0.09 6.56
CA VAL A 63 14.50 -1.13 5.54
C VAL A 63 13.09 -1.71 5.60
N HIS A 64 12.36 -1.58 4.49
CA HIS A 64 11.11 -2.27 4.28
C HIS A 64 11.39 -3.58 3.52
N LEU A 65 10.98 -4.73 4.03
CA LEU A 65 11.08 -5.99 3.31
C LEU A 65 9.83 -6.20 2.46
N HIS A 66 9.96 -6.16 1.15
CA HIS A 66 8.87 -6.47 0.22
C HIS A 66 9.19 -7.81 -0.46
N ASP A 67 8.46 -8.86 -0.13
CA ASP A 67 8.73 -10.25 -0.59
C ASP A 67 10.13 -10.77 -0.29
N GLY A 68 10.65 -10.36 0.86
CA GLY A 68 12.03 -10.69 1.22
C GLY A 68 13.08 -9.91 0.43
N ARG A 69 12.68 -8.99 -0.47
CA ARG A 69 13.58 -8.02 -1.09
C ARG A 69 13.63 -6.77 -0.20
N PRO A 70 14.83 -6.30 0.19
CA PRO A 70 14.95 -5.06 0.93
C PRO A 70 14.64 -3.87 0.03
N MET A 71 13.90 -2.93 0.60
CA MET A 71 13.56 -1.65 0.02
C MET A 71 14.02 -0.56 0.99
N ASP A 72 14.87 0.36 0.52
CA ASP A 72 15.35 1.48 1.33
C ASP A 72 14.27 2.55 1.55
N LYS A 73 14.54 3.53 2.43
CA LYS A 73 13.63 4.65 2.71
C LYS A 73 13.18 5.39 1.47
N ASP A 74 14.09 5.61 0.53
CA ASP A 74 13.83 6.40 -0.68
C ASP A 74 12.88 5.68 -1.64
N GLN A 75 13.08 4.37 -1.81
CA GLN A 75 12.20 3.50 -2.56
C GLN A 75 10.83 3.40 -1.87
N PHE A 76 10.79 3.22 -0.56
CA PHE A 76 9.54 3.18 0.18
C PHE A 76 8.78 4.51 0.09
N ARG A 77 9.48 5.64 0.21
CA ARG A 77 8.92 6.98 0.02
C ARG A 77 8.30 7.16 -1.37
N ARG A 78 8.94 6.63 -2.42
CA ARG A 78 8.36 6.65 -3.78
C ARG A 78 7.08 5.83 -3.87
N LEU A 79 7.00 4.68 -3.20
CA LEU A 79 5.78 3.88 -3.11
C LEU A 79 4.66 4.65 -2.39
N ILE A 80 4.97 5.23 -1.23
CA ILE A 80 4.02 5.99 -0.43
C ILE A 80 3.48 7.23 -1.18
N ARG A 81 4.35 7.92 -1.92
CA ARG A 81 3.92 9.01 -2.81
C ARG A 81 2.86 8.54 -3.80
N ARG A 82 3.05 7.38 -4.42
CA ARG A 82 2.07 6.82 -5.38
C ARG A 82 0.74 6.51 -4.72
N PHE A 83 0.73 6.01 -3.48
CA PHE A 83 -0.53 5.79 -2.73
C PHE A 83 -1.28 7.10 -2.46
N ALA A 84 -0.56 8.16 -2.10
CA ALA A 84 -1.14 9.47 -1.86
C ALA A 84 -1.70 10.10 -3.15
N GLU A 85 -0.99 9.96 -4.27
CA GLU A 85 -1.40 10.46 -5.59
C GLU A 85 -2.60 9.67 -6.15
N ALA A 86 -2.67 8.37 -5.86
CA ALA A 86 -3.79 7.51 -6.25
C ALA A 86 -5.07 7.77 -5.44
N GLY A 87 -4.98 8.44 -4.29
CA GLY A 87 -6.12 8.65 -3.39
C GLY A 87 -6.50 7.38 -2.65
N VAL A 88 -5.50 6.67 -2.11
CA VAL A 88 -5.73 5.49 -1.26
C VAL A 88 -6.28 5.93 0.11
N VAL A 89 -7.17 5.11 0.67
CA VAL A 89 -7.62 5.17 2.06
C VAL A 89 -6.80 4.17 2.88
N ALA A 90 -6.31 4.57 4.05
CA ALA A 90 -5.69 3.67 5.01
C ALA A 90 -6.44 3.72 6.34
N THR A 91 -6.75 2.55 6.89
CA THR A 91 -7.36 2.40 8.21
C THR A 91 -6.48 1.48 9.04
N LEU A 92 -5.98 1.98 10.18
CA LEU A 92 -5.34 1.13 11.17
C LEU A 92 -6.43 0.30 11.85
N GLU A 93 -6.37 -1.02 11.71
CA GLU A 93 -7.33 -1.95 12.32
C GLU A 93 -6.88 -2.36 13.72
N ASP A 94 -5.58 -2.59 13.88
CA ASP A 94 -5.01 -3.11 15.11
C ASP A 94 -3.53 -2.71 15.25
N ILE A 95 -3.07 -2.60 16.50
CA ILE A 95 -1.67 -2.33 16.85
C ILE A 95 -1.34 -2.94 18.21
N ASP A 96 -0.28 -3.75 18.25
CA ASP A 96 0.22 -4.43 19.42
C ASP A 96 1.73 -4.23 19.56
N PHE A 97 2.20 -3.95 20.78
CA PHE A 97 3.63 -3.85 21.08
C PHE A 97 4.11 -5.10 21.80
N TYR A 98 5.15 -5.76 21.30
CA TYR A 98 5.75 -6.95 21.91
C TYR A 98 7.26 -6.81 21.98
N GLY A 99 7.85 -7.19 23.11
CA GLY A 99 9.21 -6.74 23.41
C GLY A 99 9.28 -5.22 23.57
N GLY A 100 10.42 -4.68 23.98
CA GLY A 100 10.55 -3.22 24.16
C GLY A 100 10.45 -2.45 22.85
N ASP A 101 10.94 -3.07 21.77
CA ASP A 101 11.33 -2.40 20.53
C ASP A 101 10.66 -3.00 19.28
N GLU A 102 9.67 -3.89 19.44
CA GLU A 102 8.93 -4.47 18.32
C GLU A 102 7.43 -4.15 18.44
N LEU A 103 6.79 -3.97 17.29
CA LEU A 103 5.33 -3.84 17.21
C LEU A 103 4.79 -4.62 16.01
N GLU A 104 3.54 -5.03 16.13
CA GLU A 104 2.71 -5.53 15.05
C GLU A 104 1.55 -4.60 14.84
N PHE A 105 1.17 -4.40 13.59
CA PHE A 105 0.00 -3.62 13.27
C PHE A 105 -0.64 -4.09 11.98
N THR A 106 -1.94 -3.88 11.88
CA THR A 106 -2.74 -4.27 10.73
C THR A 106 -3.31 -3.03 10.08
N VAL A 107 -3.02 -2.82 8.79
CA VAL A 107 -3.55 -1.69 8.02
C VAL A 107 -4.39 -2.21 6.87
N HIS A 108 -5.63 -1.74 6.81
CA HIS A 108 -6.49 -1.92 5.65
C HIS A 108 -6.27 -0.76 4.67
N TRP A 109 -5.81 -1.09 3.48
CA TRP A 109 -5.62 -0.15 2.37
C TRP A 109 -6.74 -0.33 1.35
N ALA A 110 -7.39 0.75 0.94
CA ALA A 110 -8.52 0.71 0.03
C ALA A 110 -8.49 1.82 -1.02
N THR A 111 -9.09 1.53 -2.17
CA THR A 111 -9.48 2.46 -3.23
C THR A 111 -10.96 2.23 -3.53
N ASP A 112 -11.52 2.98 -4.47
CA ASP A 112 -12.92 2.80 -4.90
C ASP A 112 -13.18 1.38 -5.47
N ASP A 113 -12.16 0.76 -6.09
CA ASP A 113 -12.33 -0.50 -6.84
C ASP A 113 -11.73 -1.73 -6.13
N THR A 114 -10.80 -1.53 -5.20
CA THR A 114 -9.99 -2.62 -4.62
C THR A 114 -9.58 -2.31 -3.18
N SER A 115 -9.40 -3.35 -2.37
CA SER A 115 -8.87 -3.21 -1.01
C SER A 115 -8.05 -4.42 -0.60
N ALA A 116 -7.21 -4.24 0.42
CA ALA A 116 -6.47 -5.31 1.06
C ALA A 116 -6.05 -4.98 2.49
N VAL A 117 -5.94 -6.02 3.31
CA VAL A 117 -5.46 -5.95 4.68
C VAL A 117 -4.00 -6.38 4.73
N MET A 118 -3.18 -5.58 5.38
CA MET A 118 -1.75 -5.82 5.51
C MET A 118 -1.36 -5.94 6.98
N HIS A 119 -0.93 -7.13 7.37
CA HIS A 119 -0.33 -7.38 8.68
C HIS A 119 1.16 -7.12 8.61
N VAL A 120 1.67 -6.31 9.54
CA VAL A 120 3.03 -5.78 9.50
C VAL A 120 3.68 -5.98 10.86
N SER A 121 4.87 -6.58 10.87
CA SER A 121 5.78 -6.54 12.00
C SER A 121 6.83 -5.44 11.76
N ALA A 122 7.07 -4.59 12.74
CA ALA A 122 8.04 -3.51 12.68
C ALA A 122 8.94 -3.46 13.91
N SER A 123 10.16 -2.96 13.70
CA SER A 123 11.14 -2.73 14.78
C SER A 123 11.39 -1.23 14.92
N VAL A 124 11.52 -0.79 16.17
CA VAL A 124 11.71 0.61 16.56
C VAL A 124 13.07 0.78 17.21
N GLU A 125 13.85 1.75 16.74
CA GLU A 125 15.09 2.17 17.39
C GLU A 125 15.09 3.69 17.50
N ASP A 126 15.56 4.22 18.63
CA ASP A 126 15.57 5.66 18.92
C ASP A 126 14.22 6.36 18.67
N GLY A 127 13.13 5.64 18.96
CA GLY A 127 11.77 6.11 18.73
C GLY A 127 11.43 6.29 17.25
N ARG A 128 12.04 5.57 16.32
CA ARG A 128 11.66 5.56 14.90
C ARG A 128 11.60 4.15 14.36
N ILE A 129 10.72 3.93 13.38
CA ILE A 129 10.64 2.63 12.72
C ILE A 129 11.86 2.46 11.81
N VAL A 130 12.69 1.45 12.10
CA VAL A 130 13.89 1.10 11.33
C VAL A 130 13.66 -0.10 10.41
N ARG A 131 12.66 -0.93 10.70
CA ARG A 131 12.39 -2.13 9.92
C ARG A 131 10.90 -2.37 9.80
N VAL A 132 10.46 -2.70 8.59
CA VAL A 132 9.06 -3.01 8.29
C VAL A 132 9.03 -4.33 7.54
N VAL A 133 8.25 -5.29 8.04
CA VAL A 133 8.15 -6.64 7.48
C VAL A 133 6.68 -7.04 7.38
N PRO A 134 6.14 -7.23 6.16
CA PRO A 134 4.86 -7.87 5.97
C PRO A 134 4.89 -9.28 6.55
N SER A 135 3.81 -9.68 7.23
CA SER A 135 3.68 -11.02 7.80
C SER A 135 3.79 -12.11 6.72
N GLN A 136 4.06 -13.36 7.11
CA GLN A 136 4.11 -14.46 6.14
C GLN A 136 2.78 -14.70 5.43
N GLU A 137 1.66 -14.40 6.10
CA GLU A 137 0.33 -14.50 5.53
C GLU A 137 0.14 -13.51 4.38
N THR A 138 0.86 -12.38 4.40
CA THR A 138 0.91 -11.40 3.31
C THR A 138 2.09 -11.59 2.33
N ARG A 139 3.10 -12.42 2.64
CA ARG A 139 4.24 -12.73 1.74
C ARG A 139 3.85 -13.47 0.45
N GLY A 140 2.73 -14.19 0.45
CA GLY A 140 2.21 -14.87 -0.74
C GLY A 140 1.50 -13.94 -1.72
N ALA A 141 1.17 -12.72 -1.29
CA ALA A 141 0.34 -11.80 -2.07
C ALA A 141 1.06 -11.18 -3.27
N PHE A 142 2.38 -11.16 -3.24
CA PHE A 142 3.16 -10.38 -4.19
C PHE A 142 4.08 -11.27 -5.06
N ALA A 143 4.46 -12.47 -4.59
CA ALA A 143 5.30 -13.42 -5.34
C ALA A 143 4.67 -13.96 -6.64
N ALA A 144 3.34 -13.88 -6.80
CA ALA A 144 2.63 -14.40 -7.97
C ALA A 144 2.72 -13.52 -9.23
N PHE A 145 3.39 -12.36 -9.17
CA PHE A 145 3.23 -11.30 -10.20
C PHE A 145 4.52 -10.85 -10.92
N GLY A 146 5.59 -11.63 -10.84
CA GLY A 146 6.71 -11.50 -11.79
C GLY A 146 7.51 -10.19 -11.75
N TYR A 147 7.38 -9.36 -10.72
CA TYR A 147 8.28 -8.22 -10.51
C TYR A 147 9.61 -8.71 -9.94
N SER A 148 10.52 -9.13 -10.82
CA SER A 148 11.94 -9.07 -10.50
C SER A 148 12.34 -7.61 -10.42
N GLY A 149 12.82 -7.16 -9.27
CA GLY A 149 13.22 -5.78 -8.94
C GLY A 149 14.34 -5.15 -9.79
N GLU A 150 14.46 -5.53 -11.06
CA GLU A 150 15.38 -4.96 -12.05
C GLU A 150 14.75 -3.79 -12.83
N GLU A 151 13.42 -3.59 -12.81
CA GLU A 151 12.74 -2.58 -13.66
C GLU A 151 12.58 -1.18 -13.04
N LEU A 152 13.06 -0.94 -11.81
CA LEU A 152 13.03 0.40 -11.19
C LEU A 152 14.20 1.32 -11.60
N GLY A 153 15.00 0.89 -12.58
CA GLY A 153 16.28 1.52 -12.94
C GLY A 153 16.28 2.51 -14.12
N THR A 154 15.22 2.63 -14.92
CA THR A 154 15.27 3.48 -16.13
C THR A 154 14.26 4.61 -16.13
N GLN A 155 14.79 5.81 -15.92
CA GLN A 155 14.13 7.10 -16.01
C GLN A 155 13.96 7.46 -17.49
N GLY A 156 12.76 7.24 -18.04
CA GLY A 156 12.43 7.67 -19.39
C GLY A 156 11.19 6.96 -19.93
N GLN A 157 10.14 7.72 -20.16
CA GLN A 157 8.84 7.30 -20.74
C GLN A 157 7.81 6.80 -19.71
N VAL A 158 7.49 7.72 -18.79
CA VAL A 158 6.59 7.55 -17.66
C VAL A 158 5.44 8.54 -17.84
N ASP A 159 4.21 8.03 -17.99
CA ASP A 159 2.97 8.79 -17.71
C ASP A 159 1.72 7.90 -17.86
N LYS A 160 1.80 6.74 -18.54
CA LYS A 160 0.67 5.77 -18.59
C LYS A 160 0.97 4.38 -18.00
N LYS A 161 2.25 4.00 -17.91
CA LYS A 161 2.67 2.73 -17.26
C LYS A 161 2.72 2.82 -15.73
N GLU A 162 2.92 4.01 -15.16
CA GLU A 162 3.03 4.16 -13.69
C GLU A 162 1.68 4.18 -12.99
N GLU A 163 0.64 4.71 -13.62
CA GLU A 163 -0.74 4.61 -13.11
C GLU A 163 -1.24 3.15 -13.14
N GLN A 164 -0.86 2.40 -14.18
CA GLN A 164 -1.04 0.94 -14.24
C GLN A 164 -0.23 0.20 -13.16
N ALA A 165 1.00 0.61 -12.84
CA ALA A 165 1.80 -0.05 -11.81
C ALA A 165 1.21 0.14 -10.39
N CYS A 166 0.60 1.29 -10.12
CA CYS A 166 -0.08 1.53 -8.84
C CYS A 166 -1.39 0.74 -8.73
N LEU A 167 -2.19 0.68 -9.80
CA LEU A 167 -3.36 -0.18 -9.89
C LEU A 167 -2.99 -1.67 -9.87
N ILE A 168 -1.85 -2.06 -10.44
CA ILE A 168 -1.32 -3.42 -10.34
C ILE A 168 -0.89 -3.71 -8.91
N LEU A 169 -0.20 -2.80 -8.22
CA LEU A 169 0.15 -2.97 -6.80
C LEU A 169 -1.10 -3.21 -5.93
N ILE A 170 -2.16 -2.41 -6.11
CA ILE A 170 -3.40 -2.51 -5.34
C ILE A 170 -4.31 -3.69 -5.80
N ALA A 171 -4.34 -4.02 -7.09
CA ALA A 171 -5.03 -5.22 -7.59
C ALA A 171 -4.29 -6.52 -7.24
N THR A 172 -2.97 -6.47 -7.10
CA THR A 172 -2.12 -7.56 -6.58
C THR A 172 -2.46 -7.84 -5.11
N PHE A 173 -2.70 -6.79 -4.34
CA PHE A 173 -3.20 -6.85 -2.97
C PHE A 173 -4.58 -7.56 -2.87
N ALA A 174 -5.51 -7.32 -3.81
CA ALA A 174 -6.86 -7.92 -3.79
C ALA A 174 -6.96 -9.37 -4.35
N CYS A 175 -6.03 -9.82 -5.21
CA CYS A 175 -6.08 -11.16 -5.82
C CYS A 175 -5.46 -12.28 -4.95
N SER A 176 -4.93 -11.93 -3.79
CA SER A 176 -4.02 -12.76 -3.03
C SER A 176 -4.67 -13.67 -1.99
N ASP A 177 -5.90 -13.35 -1.59
CA ASP A 177 -6.76 -14.22 -0.78
C ASP A 177 -7.10 -15.55 -1.50
N MET A 178 -6.99 -15.59 -2.83
CA MET A 178 -7.37 -16.74 -3.64
C MET A 178 -6.31 -17.85 -3.71
N ALA A 179 -5.02 -17.50 -3.57
CA ALA A 179 -3.94 -18.49 -3.68
C ALA A 179 -3.79 -19.32 -2.39
N TRP A 180 -4.01 -18.70 -1.22
CA TRP A 180 -3.98 -19.38 0.07
C TRP A 180 -5.22 -20.28 0.30
N MET A 181 -6.38 -19.91 -0.25
CA MET A 181 -7.57 -20.77 -0.25
C MET A 181 -7.41 -22.06 -1.06
N ARG A 182 -6.46 -22.10 -2.00
CA ARG A 182 -6.22 -23.27 -2.88
C ARG A 182 -5.71 -24.50 -2.13
N ASP A 183 -4.98 -24.32 -1.04
CA ASP A 183 -4.38 -25.42 -0.27
C ASP A 183 -5.26 -25.90 0.90
N ARG A 184 -6.39 -25.23 1.17
CA ARG A 184 -7.27 -25.51 2.32
C ARG A 184 -8.75 -25.75 2.02
N LEU A 185 -9.22 -25.43 0.81
CA LEU A 185 -10.59 -25.74 0.39
C LEU A 185 -10.64 -27.03 -0.40
N GLU A 186 -11.69 -27.84 -0.18
CA GLU A 186 -11.98 -29.03 -0.99
C GLU A 186 -11.83 -28.70 -2.50
N PRO A 187 -11.16 -29.56 -3.29
CA PRO A 187 -10.83 -29.32 -4.70
C PRO A 187 -12.01 -28.87 -5.58
N GLU A 188 -13.24 -29.22 -5.17
CA GLU A 188 -14.48 -28.84 -5.85
C GLU A 188 -14.83 -27.35 -5.69
N MET A 189 -14.57 -26.74 -4.53
CA MET A 189 -14.86 -25.32 -4.30
C MET A 189 -13.84 -24.39 -4.96
N THR A 190 -12.56 -24.81 -4.99
CA THR A 190 -11.48 -24.07 -5.69
C THR A 190 -11.71 -24.05 -7.19
N PHE A 191 -12.17 -25.15 -7.78
CA PHE A 191 -12.57 -25.18 -9.19
C PHE A 191 -13.73 -24.22 -9.48
N GLN A 192 -14.79 -24.23 -8.65
CA GLN A 192 -15.93 -23.33 -8.83
C GLN A 192 -15.56 -21.85 -8.69
N LEU A 193 -14.70 -21.50 -7.72
CA LEU A 193 -14.24 -20.12 -7.56
C LEU A 193 -13.34 -19.69 -8.71
N THR A 194 -12.43 -20.55 -9.17
CA THR A 194 -11.55 -20.25 -10.31
C THR A 194 -12.38 -19.99 -11.57
N CYS A 195 -13.37 -20.84 -11.88
CA CYS A 195 -14.28 -20.64 -13.01
C CYS A 195 -15.09 -19.33 -12.89
N LYS A 196 -15.53 -18.96 -11.69
CA LYS A 196 -16.24 -17.68 -11.47
C LYS A 196 -15.34 -16.47 -11.71
N ILE A 197 -14.08 -16.54 -11.28
CA ILE A 197 -13.11 -15.46 -11.49
C ILE A 197 -12.73 -15.34 -12.95
N GLU A 198 -12.42 -16.45 -13.63
CA GLU A 198 -12.11 -16.44 -15.07
C GLU A 198 -13.27 -15.87 -15.87
N SER A 199 -14.51 -16.22 -15.51
CA SER A 199 -15.72 -15.65 -16.11
C SER A 199 -15.82 -14.14 -15.88
N LYS A 200 -15.55 -13.65 -14.66
CA LYS A 200 -15.58 -12.21 -14.37
C LYS A 200 -14.44 -11.44 -15.03
N ILE A 201 -13.26 -12.03 -15.16
CA ILE A 201 -12.14 -11.45 -15.92
C ILE A 201 -12.53 -11.31 -17.39
N ALA A 202 -13.10 -12.35 -18.00
CA ALA A 202 -13.58 -12.29 -19.38
C ALA A 202 -14.67 -11.23 -19.58
N GLU A 203 -15.61 -11.11 -18.64
CA GLU A 203 -16.66 -10.07 -18.66
C GLU A 203 -16.06 -8.66 -18.58
N LEU A 204 -15.09 -8.44 -17.69
CA LEU A 204 -14.40 -7.15 -17.56
C LEU A 204 -13.59 -6.81 -18.81
N GLN A 205 -12.88 -7.77 -19.39
CA GLN A 205 -12.15 -7.58 -20.65
C GLN A 205 -13.09 -7.21 -21.80
N ALA A 206 -14.24 -7.88 -21.93
CA ALA A 206 -15.25 -7.56 -22.93
C ALA A 206 -15.83 -6.14 -22.72
N ARG A 207 -16.07 -5.75 -21.46
CA ARG A 207 -16.56 -4.40 -21.14
C ARG A 207 -15.51 -3.33 -21.46
N MET A 208 -14.24 -3.56 -21.15
CA MET A 208 -13.15 -2.65 -21.49
C MET A 208 -13.01 -2.49 -23.00
N GLU A 209 -13.07 -3.58 -23.75
CA GLU A 209 -13.01 -3.54 -25.21
C GLU A 209 -14.20 -2.78 -25.81
N THR A 210 -15.40 -2.97 -25.26
CA THR A 210 -16.58 -2.21 -25.67
C THR A 210 -16.39 -0.71 -25.42
N MET A 211 -15.88 -0.31 -24.26
CA MET A 211 -15.59 1.10 -23.96
C MET A 211 -14.51 1.67 -24.90
N ARG A 212 -13.48 0.88 -25.23
CA ARG A 212 -12.44 1.27 -26.18
C ARG A 212 -13.03 1.56 -27.57
N VAL A 213 -13.85 0.63 -28.09
CA VAL A 213 -14.51 0.78 -29.39
C VAL A 213 -15.47 1.97 -29.40
N ASN A 214 -16.28 2.14 -28.35
CA ASN A 214 -17.20 3.30 -28.25
C ASN A 214 -16.43 4.62 -28.30
N ARG A 215 -15.31 4.72 -27.58
CA ARG A 215 -14.47 5.92 -27.60
C ARG A 215 -13.85 6.18 -28.98
N GLU A 216 -13.47 5.14 -29.72
CA GLU A 216 -12.98 5.29 -31.10
C GLU A 216 -14.07 5.82 -32.03
N LEU A 217 -15.30 5.31 -31.90
CA LEU A 217 -16.45 5.79 -32.68
C LEU A 217 -16.78 7.26 -32.38
N GLU A 218 -16.81 7.65 -31.10
CA GLU A 218 -17.02 9.05 -30.70
C GLU A 218 -15.94 9.98 -31.30
N MET A 219 -14.68 9.54 -31.27
CA MET A 219 -13.57 10.31 -31.84
C MET A 219 -13.68 10.44 -33.37
N ASP A 220 -14.13 9.40 -34.06
CA ASP A 220 -14.29 9.44 -35.52
C ASP A 220 -15.50 10.28 -35.94
N GLU A 221 -16.58 10.28 -35.15
CA GLU A 221 -17.73 11.17 -35.34
C GLU A 221 -17.31 12.65 -35.16
N LEU A 222 -16.56 12.96 -34.10
CA LEU A 222 -16.01 14.30 -33.89
C LEU A 222 -15.11 14.74 -35.06
N LYS A 223 -14.23 13.86 -35.54
CA LYS A 223 -13.40 14.15 -36.73
C LYS A 223 -14.22 14.37 -38.00
N ALA A 224 -15.37 13.71 -38.14
CA ALA A 224 -16.26 13.89 -39.27
C ALA A 224 -16.96 15.26 -39.19
N GLN A 225 -17.45 15.63 -38.01
CA GLN A 225 -18.06 16.93 -37.75
C GLN A 225 -17.07 18.08 -38.04
N CYS A 226 -15.84 18.01 -37.51
CA CYS A 226 -14.83 19.03 -37.78
C CYS A 226 -14.49 19.16 -39.28
N ARG A 227 -14.48 18.05 -40.03
CA ARG A 227 -14.24 18.07 -41.48
C ARG A 227 -15.38 18.74 -42.23
N HIS A 228 -16.62 18.45 -41.85
CA HIS A 228 -17.79 19.08 -42.44
C HIS A 228 -17.79 20.59 -42.23
N GLU A 229 -17.57 21.04 -40.99
CA GLU A 229 -17.51 22.47 -40.64
C GLU A 229 -16.38 23.19 -41.40
N ALA A 230 -15.20 22.56 -41.51
CA ALA A 230 -14.10 23.10 -42.29
C ALA A 230 -14.41 23.25 -43.79
N ASP A 231 -15.21 22.33 -44.36
CA ASP A 231 -15.62 22.41 -45.77
C ASP A 231 -16.73 23.43 -46.00
N GLU A 232 -17.61 23.67 -45.02
CA GLU A 232 -18.58 24.78 -45.07
C GLU A 232 -17.89 26.13 -45.06
N LEU A 233 -16.92 26.34 -44.15
CA LEU A 233 -16.12 27.56 -44.08
C LEU A 233 -15.31 27.85 -45.35
N ARG A 234 -15.01 26.84 -46.18
CA ARG A 234 -14.32 27.01 -47.46
C ARG A 234 -15.25 27.43 -48.61
N ARG A 235 -16.57 27.23 -48.45
CA ARG A 235 -17.57 27.59 -49.48
C ARG A 235 -18.07 29.02 -49.33
N GLU A 236 -17.97 29.58 -48.13
CA GLU A 236 -18.21 31.00 -47.82
C GLU A 236 -17.05 31.89 -48.30
#